data_AF-A0A6A0A0S8-F1
#
_entry.id   AF-A0A6A0A0S8-F1
#
_cell.length_a   1.000
_cell.length_b   1.000
_cell.length_c   1.000
_cell.angle_alpha   90.00
_cell.angle_beta   90.00
_cell.angle_gamma   90.00
#
_symmetry.space_group_name_H-M   'P 1'
#
loop_
_entity.id
_entity.type
_entity.pdbx_description
1 polymer ?
#
loop_
_entity_poly.entity_id
_entity_poly.type
_entity_poly.pdbx_seq_one_letter_code
_entity_poly.pdbx_strand_id
1 'polypeptide(L)'
;VVGWQGFEGGKACVQEDLWKVEFDVLSACAGSIAYSTIDGTSKAPFFQARPYPLVKITGIGKNIIDAAMGTRLCLVLRDPCSSLSSLCTGGRCKFAIFNNPSTSGDNKCCPVRTWPMVR
;
A
#
# COMPACT_ATOMS: atom_id res chain seq x y z
N VAL A 1 -7.09 0.97 -9.83
CA VAL A 1 -5.94 1.89 -10.04
C VAL A 1 -5.88 2.80 -8.82
N VAL A 2 -4.78 2.79 -8.07
CA VAL A 2 -4.60 3.79 -7.01
C VAL A 2 -4.04 5.03 -7.70
N GLY A 3 -4.85 6.07 -7.79
CA GLY A 3 -4.41 7.35 -8.36
C GLY A 3 -3.46 8.06 -7.40
N TRP A 4 -2.37 8.61 -7.94
CA TRP A 4 -1.32 9.34 -7.22
C TRP A 4 -1.69 10.77 -6.87
N GLN A 5 -2.96 11.00 -6.59
CA GLN A 5 -3.49 12.32 -6.30
C GLN A 5 -4.18 12.27 -4.96
N GLY A 6 -3.49 12.75 -3.93
CA GLY A 6 -4.04 12.87 -2.59
C GLY A 6 -3.47 14.10 -1.90
N PHE A 7 -3.97 15.28 -2.23
CA PHE A 7 -3.72 16.51 -1.48
C PHE A 7 -4.73 16.58 -0.34
N GLU A 8 -4.30 16.37 0.91
CA GLU A 8 -5.08 16.79 2.07
C GLU A 8 -4.16 17.35 3.15
N GLY A 9 -4.44 18.58 3.60
CA GLY A 9 -3.86 19.16 4.81
C GLY A 9 -2.39 19.59 4.74
N GLY A 10 -1.84 19.89 3.56
CA GLY A 10 -0.50 20.49 3.44
C GLY A 10 0.69 19.53 3.65
N LYS A 11 0.51 18.21 3.53
CA LYS A 11 1.62 17.25 3.52
C LYS A 11 2.02 16.79 2.10
N ALA A 12 3.32 16.80 1.86
CA ALA A 12 4.02 16.72 0.57
C ALA A 12 4.06 15.33 -0.11
N CYS A 13 2.90 14.70 -0.34
CA CYS A 13 2.85 13.44 -1.10
C CYS A 13 2.97 13.61 -2.62
N VAL A 14 2.94 14.86 -3.06
CA VAL A 14 3.07 15.27 -4.46
C VAL A 14 4.52 15.51 -4.89
N GLN A 15 5.50 15.37 -3.99
CA GLN A 15 6.90 15.72 -4.23
C GLN A 15 7.90 14.59 -3.88
N GLU A 16 7.40 13.41 -3.57
CA GLU A 16 8.22 12.33 -3.00
C GLU A 16 8.06 11.04 -3.82
N ASP A 17 9.11 10.23 -3.85
CA ASP A 17 9.10 8.92 -4.49
C ASP A 17 8.12 7.97 -3.79
N LEU A 18 7.58 6.98 -4.50
CA LEU A 18 6.96 5.83 -3.87
C LEU A 18 7.98 4.72 -3.60
N TRP A 19 8.19 4.46 -2.32
CA TRP A 19 9.04 3.38 -1.87
C TRP A 19 8.29 2.21 -1.25
N LYS A 20 7.25 2.51 -0.47
CA LYS A 20 6.53 1.50 0.31
C LYS A 20 5.04 1.84 0.42
N VAL A 21 4.21 0.81 0.38
CA VAL A 21 2.80 0.87 0.75
C VAL A 21 2.56 -0.07 1.94
N GLU A 22 1.78 0.38 2.93
CA GLU A 22 1.32 -0.44 4.04
C GLU A 22 -0.20 -0.51 4.05
N PHE A 23 -0.77 -1.68 4.32
CA PHE A 23 -2.20 -1.96 4.44
C PHE A 23 -2.54 -2.42 5.85
N ASP A 24 -3.64 -1.92 6.40
CA ASP A 24 -4.24 -2.63 7.53
C ASP A 24 -4.84 -3.94 7.03
N VAL A 25 -4.66 -5.00 7.82
CA VAL A 25 -5.25 -6.30 7.55
C VAL A 25 -5.77 -6.87 8.85
N LEU A 26 -6.71 -7.81 8.77
CA LEU A 26 -7.06 -8.60 9.93
C LEU A 26 -5.91 -9.56 10.25
N SER A 27 -5.64 -9.77 11.54
CA SER A 27 -4.59 -10.71 11.99
C SER A 27 -4.80 -12.12 11.46
N ALA A 28 -6.06 -12.56 11.34
CA ALA A 28 -6.43 -13.85 10.77
C ALA A 28 -6.10 -13.99 9.26
N CYS A 29 -5.88 -12.87 8.56
CA CYS A 29 -5.62 -12.85 7.11
C CYS A 29 -4.13 -12.74 6.76
N ALA A 30 -3.21 -12.87 7.72
CA ALA A 30 -1.76 -12.69 7.51
C ALA A 30 -1.19 -13.49 6.33
N GLY A 31 -1.73 -14.70 6.10
CA GLY A 31 -1.31 -15.58 5.00
C GLY A 31 -2.17 -15.51 3.75
N SER A 32 -3.23 -14.69 3.73
CA SER A 32 -4.21 -14.65 2.63
C SER A 32 -3.74 -13.86 1.42
N ILE A 33 -2.64 -13.10 1.53
CA ILE A 33 -2.01 -12.48 0.36
C ILE A 33 -1.01 -13.48 -0.21
N ALA A 34 -1.37 -14.10 -1.34
CA ALA A 34 -0.52 -15.08 -2.01
C ALA A 34 0.70 -14.41 -2.67
N TYR A 35 0.47 -13.31 -3.38
CA TYR A 35 1.51 -12.48 -3.96
C TYR A 35 0.96 -11.08 -4.27
N SER A 36 1.87 -10.15 -4.55
CA SER A 36 1.53 -8.81 -5.01
C SER A 36 2.34 -8.44 -6.25
N THR A 37 1.81 -7.56 -7.08
CA THR A 37 2.55 -6.98 -8.20
C THR A 37 2.44 -5.47 -8.21
N ILE A 38 3.52 -4.81 -8.64
CA ILE A 38 3.57 -3.39 -8.96
C ILE A 38 3.85 -3.27 -10.44
N ASP A 39 2.89 -2.72 -11.20
CA ASP A 39 2.95 -2.60 -12.66
C ASP A 39 3.35 -3.93 -13.34
N GLY A 40 2.78 -5.04 -12.84
CA GLY A 40 3.05 -6.39 -13.33
C GLY A 40 4.32 -7.05 -12.77
N THR A 41 5.19 -6.31 -12.08
CA THR A 41 6.39 -6.88 -11.45
C THR A 41 6.08 -7.42 -10.06
N SER A 42 6.36 -8.69 -9.80
CA SER A 42 6.13 -9.30 -8.49
C SER A 42 6.92 -8.61 -7.38
N LYS A 43 6.24 -8.35 -6.27
CA LYS A 43 6.81 -7.85 -5.03
C LYS A 43 6.33 -8.75 -3.89
N ALA A 44 7.26 -9.15 -3.03
CA ALA A 44 6.94 -9.95 -1.86
C ALA A 44 6.23 -9.07 -0.82
N PRO A 45 5.03 -9.45 -0.35
CA PRO A 45 4.41 -8.80 0.79
C PRO A 45 5.13 -9.23 2.08
N PHE A 46 5.29 -8.29 3.01
CA PHE A 46 5.79 -8.56 4.36
C PHE A 46 4.69 -8.33 5.38
N PHE A 47 4.36 -9.36 6.16
CA PHE A 47 3.38 -9.22 7.24
C PHE A 47 4.05 -8.79 8.54
N GLN A 48 3.44 -7.81 9.21
CA GLN A 48 3.83 -7.34 10.53
C GLN A 48 2.66 -7.55 11.50
N ALA A 49 2.88 -8.24 12.61
CA ALA A 49 1.85 -8.46 13.63
C ALA A 49 1.78 -7.35 14.69
N ARG A 50 2.90 -6.68 14.98
CA ARG A 50 3.04 -5.67 16.05
C ARG A 50 3.62 -4.37 15.52
N PRO A 51 3.21 -3.20 16.04
CA PRO A 51 2.22 -2.99 17.11
C PRO A 51 0.76 -3.26 16.68
N TYR A 52 0.51 -3.35 15.37
CA TYR A 52 -0.78 -3.72 14.80
C TYR A 52 -0.56 -4.54 13.51
N PRO A 53 -1.53 -5.40 13.13
CA PRO A 53 -1.44 -6.20 11.91
C PRO A 53 -1.42 -5.34 10.65
N LEU A 54 -0.34 -5.45 9.89
CA LEU A 54 -0.13 -4.76 8.62
C LEU A 54 0.47 -5.69 7.59
N VAL A 55 0.21 -5.40 6.32
CA VAL A 55 1.02 -5.89 5.21
C VAL A 55 1.79 -4.74 4.60
N LYS A 56 3.07 -4.96 4.31
CA LYS A 56 3.97 -4.00 3.68
C LYS A 56 4.41 -4.50 2.32
N ILE A 57 4.41 -3.62 1.34
CA ILE A 57 5.03 -3.85 0.04
C ILE A 57 6.10 -2.78 -0.10
N THR A 58 7.36 -3.20 -0.04
CA THR A 58 8.54 -2.33 0.01
C THR A 58 9.34 -2.42 -1.27
N GLY A 59 10.27 -1.47 -1.46
CA GLY A 59 11.19 -1.49 -2.58
C GLY A 59 10.47 -1.29 -3.91
N ILE A 60 9.43 -0.46 -3.92
CA ILE A 60 8.65 -0.18 -5.13
C ILE A 60 9.47 0.65 -6.12
N GLY A 61 10.25 1.61 -5.61
CA GLY A 61 11.28 2.31 -6.39
C GLY A 61 10.72 3.17 -7.52
N LYS A 62 9.52 3.73 -7.33
CA LYS A 62 8.91 4.65 -8.30
C LYS A 62 9.32 6.05 -7.94
N ASN A 63 9.97 6.75 -8.86
CA ASN A 63 10.19 8.17 -8.68
C ASN A 63 8.84 8.91 -8.78
N ILE A 64 8.82 10.17 -8.37
CA ILE A 64 7.65 11.03 -8.46
C ILE A 64 6.98 11.08 -9.85
N ILE A 65 7.76 11.10 -10.93
CA ILE A 65 7.23 11.20 -12.30
C ILE A 65 6.50 9.92 -12.68
N ASP A 66 7.14 8.76 -12.43
CA ASP A 66 6.58 7.45 -12.70
C ASP A 66 5.35 7.17 -11.83
N ALA A 67 5.38 7.64 -10.58
CA ALA A 67 4.23 7.62 -9.69
C ALA A 67 3.09 8.47 -10.29
N ALA A 68 3.34 9.73 -10.67
CA ALA A 68 2.32 10.61 -11.24
C ALA A 68 1.60 10.05 -12.47
N MET A 69 2.27 9.20 -13.27
CA MET A 69 1.67 8.51 -14.42
C MET A 69 0.67 7.40 -14.06
N GLY A 70 0.58 7.03 -12.78
CA GLY A 70 -0.25 5.92 -12.31
C GLY A 70 0.57 4.68 -12.02
N THR A 71 0.43 4.12 -10.81
CA THR A 71 1.01 2.84 -10.43
C THR A 71 -0.11 1.85 -10.11
N ARG A 72 0.00 0.64 -10.64
CA ARG A 72 -0.96 -0.44 -10.43
C ARG A 72 -0.40 -1.40 -9.41
N LEU A 73 -0.99 -1.38 -8.23
CA LEU A 73 -0.78 -2.40 -7.22
C LEU A 73 -1.90 -3.43 -7.30
N CYS A 74 -1.53 -4.68 -7.59
CA CYS A 74 -2.43 -5.82 -7.55
C CYS A 74 -2.08 -6.72 -6.37
N LEU A 75 -3.10 -7.10 -5.60
CA LEU A 75 -3.00 -8.11 -4.55
C LEU A 75 -3.74 -9.35 -5.00
N VAL A 76 -3.07 -10.49 -4.99
CA VAL A 76 -3.72 -11.77 -5.24
C VAL A 76 -4.02 -12.44 -3.92
N LEU A 77 -5.30 -12.66 -3.68
CA LEU A 77 -5.84 -13.11 -2.42
C LEU A 77 -6.29 -14.57 -2.52
N ARG A 78 -6.19 -15.27 -1.39
CA ARG A 78 -6.62 -16.65 -1.22
C ARG A 78 -7.31 -16.82 0.14
N ASP A 79 -7.91 -17.98 0.35
CA ASP A 79 -8.55 -18.31 1.62
C ASP A 79 -7.58 -18.19 2.82
N PRO A 80 -8.08 -17.81 4.01
CA PRO A 80 -9.49 -17.53 4.33
C PRO A 80 -10.01 -16.14 3.89
N CYS A 81 -9.14 -15.24 3.42
CA CYS A 81 -9.51 -13.86 3.07
C CYS A 81 -9.31 -13.61 1.58
N SER A 82 -10.22 -14.16 0.76
CA SER A 82 -10.15 -14.16 -0.70
C SER A 82 -10.65 -12.88 -1.39
N SER A 83 -10.95 -11.82 -0.63
CA SER A 83 -11.38 -10.52 -1.15
C SER A 83 -10.79 -9.36 -0.34
N LEU A 84 -10.70 -8.16 -0.93
CA LEU A 84 -10.26 -6.96 -0.18
C LEU A 84 -11.18 -6.69 1.03
N SER A 85 -12.48 -6.97 0.90
CA SER A 85 -13.45 -6.78 1.97
C SER A 85 -13.23 -7.75 3.14
N SER A 86 -12.81 -8.99 2.86
CA SER A 86 -12.49 -9.96 3.92
C SER A 86 -11.07 -9.80 4.46
N LEU A 87 -10.17 -9.14 3.72
CA LEU A 87 -8.79 -8.90 4.15
C LEU A 87 -8.68 -7.87 5.29
N CYS A 88 -9.56 -6.87 5.31
CA CYS A 88 -9.39 -5.65 6.12
C CYS A 88 -10.57 -5.38 7.05
N THR A 89 -10.32 -4.66 8.14
CA THR A 89 -11.34 -4.35 9.14
C THR A 89 -12.45 -3.48 8.54
N GLY A 90 -13.71 -3.87 8.76
CA GLY A 90 -14.86 -3.09 8.28
C GLY A 90 -15.05 -3.11 6.75
N GLY A 91 -14.47 -4.09 6.06
CA GLY A 91 -14.67 -4.27 4.62
C GLY A 91 -13.92 -3.29 3.73
N ARG A 92 -13.09 -2.41 4.31
CA ARG A 92 -12.41 -1.34 3.58
C ARG A 92 -10.96 -1.22 4.05
N CYS A 93 -10.04 -1.67 3.21
CA CYS A 93 -8.61 -1.54 3.48
C CYS A 93 -8.19 -0.08 3.51
N LYS A 94 -7.57 0.32 4.61
CA LYS A 94 -6.81 1.54 4.75
C LYS A 94 -5.38 1.28 4.31
N PHE A 95 -4.80 2.25 3.62
CA PHE A 95 -3.42 2.16 3.19
C PHE A 95 -2.68 3.47 3.44
N ALA A 96 -1.38 3.34 3.70
CA ALA A 96 -0.45 4.45 3.82
C ALA A 96 0.67 4.24 2.80
N ILE A 97 1.11 5.34 2.21
CA ILE A 97 2.21 5.39 1.26
C ILE A 97 3.40 6.09 1.93
N PHE A 98 4.60 5.64 1.62
CA PHE A 98 5.83 6.13 2.21
C PHE A 98 6.87 6.42 1.13
N ASN A 99 7.64 7.47 1.38
CA ASN A 99 8.78 7.86 0.58
C ASN A 99 9.99 6.96 0.82
N ASN A 100 11.03 7.15 0.01
CA ASN A 100 12.30 6.47 0.21
C ASN A 100 13.11 7.22 1.30
N PRO A 101 13.33 6.62 2.48
CA PRO A 101 14.05 7.30 3.56
C PRO A 101 15.52 7.58 3.21
N SER A 102 16.12 6.78 2.31
CA SER A 102 17.53 6.95 1.92
C SER A 102 17.76 8.17 1.02
N THR A 103 16.74 8.62 0.28
CA THR A 103 16.84 9.80 -0.60
C THR A 103 16.33 11.07 0.08
N SER A 104 15.31 10.94 0.93
CA SER A 104 14.64 12.07 1.58
C SER A 104 15.19 12.43 2.96
N GLY A 105 16.04 11.57 3.56
CA GLY A 105 16.59 11.74 4.90
C GLY A 105 15.64 11.39 6.05
N ASP A 106 14.35 11.18 5.77
CA ASP A 106 13.31 10.86 6.76
C ASP A 106 12.28 9.88 6.20
N ASN A 107 11.70 9.02 7.05
CA ASN A 107 10.61 8.13 6.66
C ASN A 107 9.25 8.85 6.76
N LYS A 108 8.93 9.67 5.76
CA LYS A 108 7.67 10.42 5.70
C LYS A 108 6.54 9.54 5.17
N CYS A 109 5.39 9.59 5.85
CA CYS A 109 4.17 8.92 5.41
C CYS A 109 3.13 9.92 4.89
N CYS A 110 2.41 9.48 3.87
CA CYS A 110 1.25 10.15 3.36
C CYS A 110 0.03 9.95 4.25
N PRO A 111 -0.93 10.89 4.26
CA PRO A 111 -2.21 10.70 4.94
C PRO A 111 -2.84 9.36 4.53
N VAL A 112 -3.32 8.62 5.53
CA VAL A 112 -3.95 7.31 5.32
C VAL A 112 -5.17 7.48 4.42
N ARG A 113 -5.25 6.65 3.38
CA ARG A 113 -6.37 6.61 2.43
C ARG A 113 -7.14 5.31 2.62
N THR A 114 -8.38 5.28 2.14
CA THR A 114 -9.18 4.05 2.08
C THR A 114 -9.23 3.58 0.63
N TRP A 115 -8.97 2.29 0.40
CA TRP A 115 -9.05 1.71 -0.93
C TRP A 115 -10.49 1.81 -1.44
N PRO A 116 -10.73 2.44 -2.59
CA PRO A 116 -12.08 2.53 -3.14
C PRO A 116 -12.53 1.12 -3.52
N MET A 117 -13.67 0.68 -2.98
CA MET A 117 -14.29 -0.55 -3.44
C MET A 117 -14.74 -0.32 -4.88
N VAL A 118 -13.99 -0.86 -5.85
CA VAL A 118 -14.44 -0.90 -7.24
C VAL A 118 -15.52 -1.97 -7.26
N ARG A 119 -16.75 -1.52 -7.52
CA ARG A 119 -17.93 -2.39 -7.62
C ARG A 119 -17.87 -3.21 -8.91
#